data_AF-A0AAV0GCF2-F1
#
_entry.id   AF-A0AAV0GCF2-F1
#
_cell.length_a   1.000
_cell.length_b   1.000
_cell.length_c   1.000
_cell.angle_alpha   90.00
_cell.angle_beta   90.00
_cell.angle_gamma   90.00
#
_symmetry.space_group_name_H-M   'P 1'
#
loop_
_entity.id
_entity.type
_entity.pdbx_description
1 polymer ?
#
loop_
_entity_poly.entity_id
_entity_poly.type
_entity_poly.pdbx_seq_one_letter_code
_entity_poly.pdbx_strand_id
1 'polypeptide(L)'
;MVASSLASPLCTWLVAACMSAACEKDHLGKSPSVFQSRRWLRRKRAVSAWSGNLGGGLVSSFYGSGIHGLMSSCVPCQDYYNSKGLPFFGDNALSIFGSNPPPGNRKTKRMSKTMAVAVQPETKALAKTKVITDKRRVVVTGVGVVSPVGHDVDEFYNNLLQGVSGVSAIEAFDCSDFPTRIAGEIKNFSTDGWVSPKLSKRADKFMLYMLTAGKKALADGGITEDVIKELDKTKCGVLIGSALGGMKVFNDAIEALQISYKKMNPFCVPFATTNMGSAILAMDLGWMGPNYSISTACATSNFCILNAANHIIRGESDLMLCGGSDSAIIPIGLGGFVACRALSTRNNDPTRASRPWDMGRDGFVMGEGSGVLLLEELEHAKEKRGQNICRVFRRKLHL
;
A
#
# COMPACT_ATOMS: atom_id res chain seq x y z
N MET A 1 30.16 -11.17 -13.67
CA MET A 1 29.17 -10.19 -14.16
C MET A 1 28.31 -9.78 -12.97
N VAL A 2 28.33 -8.50 -12.60
CA VAL A 2 27.47 -7.96 -11.52
C VAL A 2 26.51 -6.98 -12.20
N ALA A 3 25.21 -7.22 -12.09
CA ALA A 3 24.19 -6.37 -12.71
C ALA A 3 23.71 -5.32 -11.70
N SER A 4 24.05 -4.06 -11.93
CA SER A 4 23.60 -2.91 -11.15
C SER A 4 22.18 -2.50 -11.57
N SER A 5 21.25 -2.53 -10.61
CA SER A 5 19.87 -2.03 -10.81
C SER A 5 19.83 -0.51 -10.59
N LEU A 6 19.83 0.26 -11.68
CA LEU A 6 19.52 1.69 -11.65
C LEU A 6 18.00 1.88 -11.60
N ALA A 7 17.46 2.22 -10.44
CA ALA A 7 16.08 2.66 -10.30
C ALA A 7 15.88 3.99 -11.06
N SER A 8 14.86 4.08 -11.92
CA SER A 8 14.68 5.24 -12.79
C SER A 8 14.06 6.44 -12.04
N PRO A 9 14.47 7.69 -12.36
CA PRO A 9 13.96 8.90 -11.69
C PRO A 9 12.48 9.22 -11.99
N LEU A 10 11.81 8.43 -12.84
CA LEU A 10 10.38 8.58 -13.15
C LEU A 10 9.49 8.19 -11.95
N CYS A 11 9.95 7.31 -11.07
CA CYS A 11 9.16 6.85 -9.91
C CYS A 11 8.94 8.00 -8.89
N THR A 12 9.94 8.87 -8.72
CA THR A 12 9.88 10.02 -7.80
C THR A 12 8.90 11.10 -8.26
N TRP A 13 8.78 11.30 -9.58
CA TRP A 13 7.87 12.30 -10.16
C TRP A 13 6.39 11.95 -9.99
N LEU A 14 6.02 10.67 -10.07
CA LEU A 14 4.65 10.22 -9.86
C LEU A 14 4.17 10.45 -8.41
N VAL A 15 5.05 10.30 -7.42
CA VAL A 15 4.73 10.59 -6.02
C VAL A 15 4.56 12.11 -5.80
N ALA A 16 5.40 12.94 -6.41
CA ALA A 16 5.29 14.39 -6.32
C ALA A 16 4.03 14.94 -7.01
N ALA A 17 3.65 14.40 -8.17
CA ALA A 17 2.46 14.84 -8.91
C ALA A 17 1.16 14.64 -8.10
N CYS A 18 1.06 13.55 -7.32
CA CYS A 18 -0.08 13.30 -6.43
C CYS A 18 -0.20 14.30 -5.27
N MET A 19 0.88 15.00 -4.90
CA MET A 19 0.87 16.03 -3.85
C MET A 19 0.72 17.46 -4.39
N SER A 20 1.11 17.72 -5.64
CA SER A 20 1.07 19.06 -6.24
C SER A 20 -0.30 19.49 -6.76
N ALA A 21 -1.25 18.57 -6.95
CA ALA A 21 -2.62 18.89 -7.41
C ALA A 21 -3.47 19.68 -6.38
N ALA A 22 -2.88 20.13 -5.28
CA ALA A 22 -3.53 20.85 -4.18
C ALA A 22 -3.06 22.31 -4.02
N CYS A 23 -2.32 22.91 -4.97
CA CYS A 23 -2.15 24.37 -4.99
C CYS A 23 -1.75 24.91 -6.37
N GLU A 24 -2.73 25.38 -7.17
CA GLU A 24 -2.46 26.40 -8.19
C GLU A 24 -3.73 27.22 -8.48
N LYS A 25 -3.68 28.52 -8.16
CA LYS A 25 -4.60 29.53 -8.65
C LYS A 25 -3.78 30.74 -9.07
N ASP A 26 -3.44 30.78 -10.36
CA ASP A 26 -2.86 31.97 -10.96
C ASP A 26 -3.86 33.13 -10.94
N HIS A 27 -3.35 34.31 -10.59
CA HIS A 27 -4.08 35.56 -10.73
C HIS A 27 -4.04 36.02 -12.20
N LEU A 28 -5.17 35.90 -12.90
CA LEU A 28 -5.37 36.58 -14.18
C LEU A 28 -5.33 38.10 -13.98
N GLY A 29 -4.48 38.77 -14.77
CA GLY A 29 -4.09 40.15 -14.54
C GLY A 29 -4.99 41.23 -15.16
N LYS A 30 -4.60 42.49 -14.93
CA LYS A 30 -4.95 43.64 -15.75
C LYS A 30 -3.69 44.42 -16.13
N SER A 31 -3.71 44.99 -17.34
CA SER A 31 -2.56 45.57 -18.04
C SER A 31 -2.10 46.93 -17.48
N PRO A 32 -0.87 47.38 -17.80
CA PRO A 32 -0.31 48.60 -17.23
C PRO A 32 -0.75 49.87 -17.99
N SER A 33 -0.89 50.97 -17.27
CA SER A 33 -0.89 52.32 -17.86
C SER A 33 0.28 53.13 -17.30
N VAL A 34 1.10 53.66 -18.20
CA VAL A 34 2.25 54.50 -17.90
C VAL A 34 1.76 55.87 -17.44
N PHE A 35 2.23 56.36 -16.29
CA PHE A 35 2.43 57.80 -16.10
C PHE A 35 3.58 58.12 -15.15
N GLN A 36 4.19 59.29 -15.35
CA GLN A 36 5.43 59.72 -14.73
C GLN A 36 5.21 60.31 -13.32
N SER A 37 6.13 60.08 -12.37
CA SER A 37 7.16 61.10 -12.03
C SER A 37 7.81 60.98 -10.63
N ARG A 38 9.13 61.19 -10.63
CA ARG A 38 9.97 61.90 -9.62
C ARG A 38 9.85 61.59 -8.11
N ARG A 39 10.95 60.98 -7.61
CA ARG A 39 11.76 61.36 -6.43
C ARG A 39 11.07 61.50 -5.05
N TRP A 40 11.64 60.85 -4.03
CA TRP A 40 12.48 61.53 -3.00
C TRP A 40 13.41 60.52 -2.31
N LEU A 41 14.38 60.99 -1.52
CA LEU A 41 15.59 60.23 -1.14
C LEU A 41 16.01 60.57 0.31
N ARG A 42 16.70 59.62 0.99
CA ARG A 42 17.33 59.73 2.35
C ARG A 42 16.34 59.60 3.53
N ARG A 43 16.75 59.16 4.73
CA ARG A 43 18.11 59.11 5.35
C ARG A 43 18.28 57.93 6.35
N LYS A 44 19.52 57.64 6.77
CA LYS A 44 19.92 56.57 7.71
C LYS A 44 20.16 57.08 9.17
N ARG A 45 20.09 56.13 10.12
CA ARG A 45 21.03 55.86 11.26
C ARG A 45 20.84 56.47 12.67
N ALA A 46 21.41 55.71 13.62
CA ALA A 46 21.71 55.94 15.07
C ALA A 46 20.50 55.76 16.03
N VAL A 47 20.48 54.93 17.09
CA VAL A 47 21.46 54.26 18.00
C VAL A 47 21.91 55.09 19.22
N SER A 48 21.34 54.76 20.39
CA SER A 48 21.95 54.65 21.74
C SER A 48 20.83 54.21 22.73
N ALA A 49 20.93 53.35 23.75
CA ALA A 49 22.00 52.74 24.57
C ALA A 49 22.05 53.29 26.00
N TRP A 50 21.60 52.49 27.00
CA TRP A 50 22.01 52.44 28.41
C TRP A 50 21.10 51.47 29.22
N SER A 51 21.48 50.87 30.36
CA SER A 51 22.72 50.16 30.79
C SER A 51 22.60 49.73 32.26
N GLY A 52 23.22 48.62 32.67
CA GLY A 52 23.41 48.20 34.08
C GLY A 52 23.02 46.73 34.30
N ASN A 53 23.99 45.79 34.35
CA ASN A 53 24.81 45.37 35.51
C ASN A 53 24.13 44.23 36.31
N LEU A 54 24.82 43.18 36.80
CA LEU A 54 26.27 42.95 36.93
C LEU A 54 26.60 41.44 37.09
N GLY A 55 27.76 40.99 36.57
CA GLY A 55 28.45 39.75 36.95
C GLY A 55 28.08 38.46 36.16
N GLY A 56 29.02 37.65 35.67
CA GLY A 56 30.48 37.78 35.59
C GLY A 56 31.17 36.49 35.09
N GLY A 57 32.27 36.59 34.33
CA GLY A 57 33.09 35.45 33.84
C GLY A 57 32.63 34.86 32.50
N LEU A 58 33.04 35.44 31.37
CA LEU A 58 34.20 35.02 30.52
C LEU A 58 33.98 33.67 29.79
N VAL A 59 33.56 33.63 28.50
CA VAL A 59 34.29 33.99 27.23
C VAL A 59 35.26 32.87 26.81
N SER A 60 35.33 32.37 25.57
CA SER A 60 34.82 32.78 24.23
C SER A 60 34.44 31.52 23.41
N SER A 61 33.40 31.51 22.55
CA SER A 61 33.25 32.16 21.22
C SER A 61 34.13 31.51 20.12
N PHE A 62 33.70 31.25 18.88
CA PHE A 62 32.77 32.02 18.04
C PHE A 62 31.82 31.21 17.13
N TYR A 63 30.63 31.79 16.95
CA TYR A 63 29.83 31.93 15.71
C TYR A 63 30.12 31.03 14.49
N GLY A 64 29.06 30.38 13.99
CA GLY A 64 29.04 29.76 12.66
C GLY A 64 28.48 30.65 11.56
N SER A 65 28.48 30.13 10.32
CA SER A 65 27.64 30.52 9.18
C SER A 65 27.91 29.57 8.01
N GLY A 66 26.96 29.44 7.08
CA GLY A 66 27.30 29.11 5.68
C GLY A 66 27.09 27.67 5.23
N ILE A 67 25.91 27.42 4.68
CA ILE A 67 25.63 26.47 3.60
C ILE A 67 26.68 26.52 2.46
N HIS A 68 27.61 25.56 2.42
CA HIS A 68 28.16 24.95 1.18
C HIS A 68 29.08 23.77 1.52
N GLY A 69 28.93 22.62 0.86
CA GLY A 69 29.88 21.50 1.02
C GLY A 69 29.27 20.10 1.07
N LEU A 70 28.48 19.71 0.06
CA LEU A 70 27.97 18.35 -0.06
C LEU A 70 28.42 17.74 -1.40
N MET A 71 29.68 17.33 -1.46
CA MET A 71 30.23 16.44 -2.50
C MET A 71 31.59 15.87 -2.08
N SER A 72 31.91 14.69 -2.63
CA SER A 72 33.20 13.98 -2.53
C SER A 72 33.49 13.18 -1.24
N SER A 73 33.02 11.93 -1.23
CA SER A 73 33.70 10.82 -0.54
C SER A 73 33.48 9.49 -1.27
N CYS A 74 33.89 9.43 -2.55
CA CYS A 74 34.12 8.16 -3.26
C CYS A 74 35.63 7.94 -3.34
N VAL A 75 36.15 6.98 -2.57
CA VAL A 75 37.53 6.50 -2.70
C VAL A 75 37.52 5.29 -3.65
N PRO A 76 38.22 5.33 -4.79
CA PRO A 76 38.35 4.18 -5.67
C PRO A 76 39.47 3.25 -5.20
N CYS A 77 39.32 1.95 -5.44
CA CYS A 77 40.40 0.98 -5.31
C CYS A 77 40.47 0.18 -6.60
N GLN A 78 41.42 0.54 -7.45
CA GLN A 78 41.81 -0.18 -8.66
C GLN A 78 43.23 -0.74 -8.44
N ASP A 79 43.61 -1.70 -9.28
CA ASP A 79 44.95 -2.29 -9.40
C ASP A 79 45.38 -3.26 -8.28
N TYR A 80 45.34 -4.55 -8.60
CA TYR A 80 46.58 -5.35 -8.64
C TYR A 80 46.37 -6.58 -9.55
N TYR A 81 47.08 -6.63 -10.67
CA TYR A 81 47.13 -7.78 -11.57
C TYR A 81 48.60 -8.08 -11.85
N ASN A 82 49.14 -9.19 -11.33
CA ASN A 82 50.17 -9.92 -12.06
C ASN A 82 50.36 -11.38 -11.60
N SER A 83 50.48 -12.23 -12.61
CA SER A 83 50.52 -13.70 -12.65
C SER A 83 51.61 -14.42 -11.83
N LYS A 84 51.33 -15.67 -11.42
CA LYS A 84 51.88 -16.91 -12.03
C LYS A 84 51.40 -18.20 -11.30
N GLY A 85 51.14 -19.29 -12.05
CA GLY A 85 51.01 -20.67 -11.52
C GLY A 85 49.78 -21.48 -11.98
N LEU A 86 49.94 -22.32 -13.00
CA LEU A 86 49.01 -23.40 -13.43
C LEU A 86 49.56 -24.78 -12.94
N PRO A 87 48.89 -25.93 -13.19
CA PRO A 87 47.45 -26.27 -13.25
C PRO A 87 47.11 -27.57 -12.46
N PHE A 88 45.84 -27.99 -12.40
CA PHE A 88 45.39 -29.34 -12.81
C PHE A 88 43.85 -29.50 -12.71
N PHE A 89 43.20 -29.69 -13.85
CA PHE A 89 41.90 -30.37 -14.01
C PHE A 89 41.87 -30.88 -15.45
N GLY A 90 41.42 -32.12 -15.67
CA GLY A 90 41.38 -32.73 -16.99
C GLY A 90 39.98 -33.23 -17.30
N ASP A 91 39.38 -32.69 -18.35
CA ASP A 91 38.19 -33.23 -19.02
C ASP A 91 38.45 -33.33 -20.53
N ASN A 92 37.74 -34.24 -21.18
CA ASN A 92 38.12 -34.80 -22.48
C ASN A 92 37.46 -34.14 -23.69
N ALA A 93 38.01 -34.47 -24.86
CA ALA A 93 37.43 -34.42 -26.22
C ALA A 93 37.75 -33.20 -27.12
N LEU A 94 37.92 -33.50 -28.41
CA LEU A 94 38.72 -32.74 -29.38
C LEU A 94 37.92 -32.00 -30.46
N SER A 95 38.50 -30.87 -30.83
CA SER A 95 38.24 -29.95 -31.95
C SER A 95 38.13 -30.55 -33.36
N ILE A 96 37.53 -29.78 -34.29
CA ILE A 96 38.06 -29.49 -35.65
C ILE A 96 37.76 -28.01 -36.03
N PHE A 97 38.78 -27.26 -36.46
CA PHE A 97 38.75 -25.91 -37.08
C PHE A 97 38.78 -26.05 -38.63
N GLY A 98 38.61 -25.06 -39.53
CA GLY A 98 38.32 -23.62 -39.43
C GLY A 98 38.80 -22.81 -40.69
N SER A 99 38.09 -21.72 -41.04
CA SER A 99 38.54 -20.47 -41.73
C SER A 99 39.05 -20.36 -43.21
N ASN A 100 38.25 -19.63 -44.02
CA ASN A 100 38.55 -18.38 -44.80
C ASN A 100 38.99 -18.32 -46.32
N PRO A 101 38.63 -17.21 -47.07
CA PRO A 101 38.66 -17.02 -48.55
C PRO A 101 39.85 -16.10 -49.02
N PRO A 102 39.97 -15.42 -50.22
CA PRO A 102 39.04 -15.01 -51.34
C PRO A 102 39.68 -15.22 -52.78
N PRO A 103 39.55 -14.40 -53.90
CA PRO A 103 38.64 -13.29 -54.29
C PRO A 103 38.10 -13.22 -55.78
N GLY A 104 36.93 -12.58 -55.94
CA GLY A 104 36.48 -11.59 -56.96
C GLY A 104 36.73 -11.65 -58.49
N ASN A 105 35.66 -11.50 -59.31
CA ASN A 105 35.58 -10.48 -60.40
C ASN A 105 34.13 -10.20 -60.91
N ARG A 106 33.89 -9.09 -61.65
CA ARG A 106 32.56 -8.58 -62.11
C ARG A 106 32.50 -8.36 -63.64
N LYS A 107 31.36 -8.66 -64.30
CA LYS A 107 30.78 -7.83 -65.42
C LYS A 107 29.35 -8.23 -65.90
N THR A 108 28.38 -7.37 -65.56
CA THR A 108 27.22 -6.84 -66.35
C THR A 108 26.26 -7.67 -67.23
N LYS A 109 24.95 -7.39 -66.97
CA LYS A 109 23.77 -7.25 -67.88
C LYS A 109 23.12 -8.49 -68.54
N ARG A 110 21.88 -8.77 -68.13
CA ARG A 110 20.65 -8.65 -68.98
C ARG A 110 19.37 -8.68 -68.13
N MET A 111 18.39 -7.82 -68.43
CA MET A 111 17.04 -7.93 -67.85
C MET A 111 16.25 -9.05 -68.54
N SER A 112 15.49 -9.83 -67.79
CA SER A 112 14.45 -10.73 -68.30
C SER A 112 13.22 -10.67 -67.40
N LYS A 113 12.02 -10.72 -67.98
CA LYS A 113 10.75 -10.65 -67.27
C LYS A 113 10.49 -11.97 -66.53
N THR A 114 10.21 -11.91 -65.23
CA THR A 114 9.61 -13.03 -64.50
C THR A 114 8.09 -12.84 -64.46
N MET A 115 7.36 -13.85 -64.94
CA MET A 115 5.89 -13.87 -64.93
C MET A 115 5.39 -14.04 -63.50
N ALA A 116 4.39 -13.24 -63.10
CA ALA A 116 3.72 -13.42 -61.82
C ALA A 116 2.80 -14.66 -61.87
N VAL A 117 3.14 -15.71 -61.12
CA VAL A 117 2.22 -16.82 -60.85
C VAL A 117 1.37 -16.42 -59.64
N ALA A 118 0.11 -16.08 -59.88
CA ALA A 118 -0.84 -15.74 -58.83
C ALA A 118 -1.28 -17.02 -58.09
N VAL A 119 -0.60 -17.35 -57.00
CA VAL A 119 -1.06 -18.36 -56.05
C VAL A 119 -2.21 -17.76 -55.26
N GLN A 120 -3.44 -18.22 -55.54
CA GLN A 120 -4.62 -17.91 -54.74
C GLN A 120 -4.41 -18.46 -53.32
N PRO A 121 -4.52 -17.65 -52.25
CA PRO A 121 -4.48 -18.17 -50.89
C PRO A 121 -5.81 -18.86 -50.58
N GLU A 122 -5.80 -20.19 -50.45
CA GLU A 122 -6.95 -20.92 -49.91
C GLU A 122 -7.27 -20.36 -48.53
N THR A 123 -8.37 -19.60 -48.46
CA THR A 123 -8.85 -19.03 -47.21
C THR A 123 -9.59 -20.13 -46.46
N LYS A 124 -8.83 -21.08 -45.89
CA LYS A 124 -9.34 -21.95 -44.84
C LYS A 124 -9.78 -21.05 -43.70
N ALA A 125 -11.08 -20.83 -43.64
CA ALA A 125 -11.74 -20.23 -42.49
C ALA A 125 -11.45 -21.14 -41.29
N LEU A 126 -10.37 -20.83 -40.57
CA LEU A 126 -10.25 -21.20 -39.17
C LEU A 126 -11.42 -20.53 -38.48
N ALA A 127 -12.51 -21.28 -38.37
CA ALA A 127 -13.51 -21.05 -37.35
C ALA A 127 -12.72 -20.92 -36.05
N LYS A 128 -12.67 -19.69 -35.53
CA LYS A 128 -12.19 -19.46 -34.18
C LYS A 128 -13.20 -20.13 -33.28
N THR A 129 -13.02 -21.43 -33.06
CA THR A 129 -13.58 -22.14 -31.91
C THR A 129 -13.05 -21.38 -30.72
N LYS A 130 -13.83 -20.41 -30.28
CA LYS A 130 -13.59 -19.64 -29.08
C LYS A 130 -13.64 -20.69 -28.00
N VAL A 131 -12.47 -21.17 -27.57
CA VAL A 131 -12.38 -22.02 -26.41
C VAL A 131 -12.91 -21.16 -25.29
N ILE A 132 -14.18 -21.37 -24.95
CA ILE A 132 -14.76 -20.90 -23.71
C ILE A 132 -14.09 -21.78 -22.67
N THR A 133 -12.86 -21.42 -22.30
CA THR A 133 -12.38 -21.74 -20.97
C THR A 133 -13.39 -21.10 -20.05
N ASP A 134 -14.25 -21.94 -19.47
CA ASP A 134 -15.31 -21.46 -18.60
C ASP A 134 -14.63 -20.87 -17.37
N LYS A 135 -14.46 -19.55 -17.38
CA LYS A 135 -13.60 -18.87 -16.42
C LYS A 135 -14.28 -18.94 -15.08
N ARG A 136 -13.72 -19.76 -14.18
CA ARG A 136 -14.15 -19.93 -12.78
C ARG A 136 -14.64 -18.59 -12.23
N ARG A 137 -15.94 -18.54 -11.93
CA ARG A 137 -16.62 -17.27 -11.66
C ARG A 137 -16.52 -16.98 -10.18
N VAL A 138 -16.06 -15.78 -9.83
CA VAL A 138 -15.97 -15.36 -8.43
C VAL A 138 -17.29 -14.72 -7.99
N VAL A 139 -17.75 -15.10 -6.81
CA VAL A 139 -18.89 -14.48 -6.10
C VAL A 139 -18.44 -14.03 -4.71
N VAL A 140 -19.15 -13.06 -4.13
CA VAL A 140 -19.06 -12.77 -2.70
C VAL A 140 -20.12 -13.63 -2.03
N THR A 141 -19.75 -14.47 -1.08
CA THR A 141 -20.72 -15.26 -0.30
C THR A 141 -20.89 -14.77 1.13
N GLY A 142 -19.92 -14.03 1.67
CA GLY A 142 -20.04 -13.41 2.99
C GLY A 142 -19.25 -12.09 3.13
N VAL A 143 -19.66 -11.26 4.09
CA VAL A 143 -19.10 -9.94 4.39
C VAL A 143 -18.92 -9.79 5.90
N GLY A 144 -17.81 -9.20 6.33
CA GLY A 144 -17.56 -8.86 7.72
C GLY A 144 -16.94 -7.48 7.84
N VAL A 145 -17.35 -6.73 8.86
CA VAL A 145 -16.94 -5.34 9.08
C VAL A 145 -16.66 -5.10 10.56
N VAL A 146 -15.69 -4.23 10.82
CA VAL A 146 -15.42 -3.64 12.13
C VAL A 146 -15.10 -2.17 11.83
N SER A 147 -15.99 -1.23 12.18
CA SER A 147 -15.85 0.18 11.81
C SER A 147 -16.37 1.15 12.87
N PRO A 148 -16.08 2.46 12.78
CA PRO A 148 -16.59 3.48 13.69
C PRO A 148 -18.10 3.75 13.56
N VAL A 149 -18.77 3.20 12.54
CA VAL A 149 -20.22 3.33 12.31
C VAL A 149 -20.95 1.98 12.38
N GLY A 150 -20.32 0.97 12.98
CA GLY A 150 -20.93 -0.32 13.24
C GLY A 150 -19.96 -1.49 13.13
N HIS A 151 -20.29 -2.57 13.84
CA HIS A 151 -19.51 -3.81 13.87
C HIS A 151 -20.25 -5.00 13.25
N ASP A 152 -21.52 -4.82 12.90
CA ASP A 152 -22.32 -5.82 12.20
C ASP A 152 -22.79 -5.24 10.86
N VAL A 153 -22.94 -6.11 9.85
CA VAL A 153 -23.13 -5.69 8.45
C VAL A 153 -24.40 -4.86 8.27
N ASP A 154 -25.50 -5.27 8.90
CA ASP A 154 -26.78 -4.56 8.83
C ASP A 154 -26.75 -3.23 9.58
N GLU A 155 -26.11 -3.17 10.75
CA GLU A 155 -25.92 -1.92 11.50
C GLU A 155 -25.12 -0.92 10.67
N PHE A 156 -23.95 -1.36 10.17
CA PHE A 156 -23.06 -0.58 9.31
C PHE A 156 -23.81 -0.06 8.07
N TYR A 157 -24.56 -0.92 7.38
CA TYR A 157 -25.29 -0.55 6.17
C TYR A 157 -26.42 0.45 6.46
N ASN A 158 -27.20 0.23 7.52
CA ASN A 158 -28.28 1.15 7.91
C ASN A 158 -27.74 2.51 8.35
N ASN A 159 -26.63 2.55 9.11
CA ASN A 159 -25.97 3.78 9.52
C ASN A 159 -25.43 4.57 8.32
N LEU A 160 -24.89 3.90 7.29
CA LEU A 160 -24.50 4.54 6.04
C LEU A 160 -25.71 5.12 5.27
N LEU A 161 -26.83 4.39 5.17
CA LEU A 161 -28.06 4.90 4.53
C LEU A 161 -28.64 6.11 5.25
N GLN A 162 -28.51 6.17 6.58
CA GLN A 162 -28.95 7.30 7.41
C GLN A 162 -27.95 8.48 7.43
N GLY A 163 -26.76 8.33 6.83
CA GLY A 163 -25.72 9.36 6.83
C GLY A 163 -25.07 9.59 8.19
N VAL A 164 -25.05 8.58 9.07
CA VAL A 164 -24.40 8.64 10.39
C VAL A 164 -22.89 8.82 10.23
N SER A 165 -22.34 9.85 10.87
CA SER A 165 -20.90 10.11 10.86
C SER A 165 -20.23 9.46 12.07
N GLY A 166 -19.26 8.57 11.81
CA GLY A 166 -18.41 7.97 12.85
C GLY A 166 -17.26 8.87 13.31
N VAL A 167 -17.17 10.10 12.80
CA VAL A 167 -16.08 11.04 13.15
C VAL A 167 -16.43 11.78 14.43
N SER A 168 -15.57 11.64 15.44
CA SER A 168 -15.68 12.36 16.71
C SER A 168 -14.30 12.79 17.23
N ALA A 169 -14.24 13.38 18.41
CA ALA A 169 -12.97 13.65 19.08
C ALA A 169 -12.24 12.34 19.44
N ILE A 170 -10.91 12.35 19.32
CA ILE A 170 -10.04 11.23 19.69
C ILE A 170 -10.02 11.09 21.22
N GLU A 171 -10.23 9.87 21.71
CA GLU A 171 -10.22 9.50 23.13
C GLU A 171 -9.10 8.49 23.46
N ALA A 172 -8.54 7.80 22.45
CA ALA A 172 -7.45 6.83 22.62
C ALA A 172 -6.16 7.37 23.27
N PHE A 173 -5.89 8.69 23.16
CA PHE A 173 -4.72 9.35 23.74
C PHE A 173 -4.93 10.88 23.83
N ASP A 174 -4.14 11.56 24.67
CA ASP A 174 -4.15 13.03 24.70
C ASP A 174 -3.54 13.60 23.42
N CYS A 175 -4.39 14.31 22.66
CA CYS A 175 -4.03 14.97 21.43
C CYS A 175 -4.21 16.50 21.50
N SER A 176 -4.31 17.09 22.69
CA SER A 176 -4.52 18.55 22.91
C SER A 176 -3.63 19.44 22.04
N ASP A 177 -2.34 19.12 21.96
CA ASP A 177 -1.32 19.87 21.20
C ASP A 177 -1.32 19.59 19.69
N PHE A 178 -2.10 18.61 19.21
CA PHE A 178 -2.16 18.27 17.79
C PHE A 178 -3.11 19.22 17.03
N PRO A 179 -2.75 19.67 15.81
CA PRO A 179 -3.63 20.45 14.94
C PRO A 179 -4.91 19.70 14.53
N THR A 180 -4.88 18.38 14.49
CA THR A 180 -6.03 17.49 14.27
C THR A 180 -6.27 16.66 15.53
N ARG A 181 -7.50 16.63 16.02
CA ARG A 181 -7.94 15.98 17.27
C ARG A 181 -9.20 15.15 17.07
N ILE A 182 -9.47 14.79 15.82
CA ILE A 182 -10.69 14.12 15.37
C ILE A 182 -10.33 12.93 14.50
N ALA A 183 -11.10 11.85 14.63
CA ALA A 183 -10.95 10.64 13.84
C ALA A 183 -12.25 9.82 13.81
N GLY A 184 -12.34 8.89 12.88
CA GLY A 184 -13.20 7.72 12.98
C GLY A 184 -12.57 6.67 13.90
N GLU A 185 -12.64 6.90 15.20
CA GLU A 185 -12.11 5.99 16.23
C GLU A 185 -13.13 4.90 16.59
N ILE A 186 -12.66 3.66 16.78
CA ILE A 186 -13.48 2.59 17.34
C ILE A 186 -13.32 2.61 18.86
N LYS A 187 -14.27 3.28 19.54
CA LYS A 187 -14.27 3.49 20.99
C LYS A 187 -14.60 2.23 21.78
N ASN A 188 -15.62 1.49 21.34
CA ASN A 188 -16.06 0.24 21.97
C ASN A 188 -15.78 -0.91 21.02
N PHE A 189 -14.89 -1.83 21.38
CA PHE A 189 -14.61 -3.04 20.60
C PHE A 189 -14.44 -4.24 21.52
N SER A 190 -15.14 -5.32 21.23
CA SER A 190 -14.95 -6.61 21.90
C SER A 190 -14.49 -7.67 20.89
N THR A 191 -13.58 -8.52 21.36
CA THR A 191 -13.12 -9.72 20.66
C THR A 191 -13.85 -10.99 21.09
N ASP A 192 -14.81 -10.89 22.00
CA ASP A 192 -15.44 -12.04 22.66
C ASP A 192 -16.18 -12.92 21.64
N GLY A 193 -16.02 -14.24 21.76
CA GLY A 193 -16.49 -15.22 20.77
C GLY A 193 -15.65 -15.29 19.48
N TRP A 194 -14.87 -14.25 19.15
CA TRP A 194 -14.14 -14.15 17.88
C TRP A 194 -12.64 -14.43 18.00
N VAL A 195 -11.96 -13.93 19.03
CA VAL A 195 -10.49 -14.08 19.20
C VAL A 195 -10.16 -14.71 20.54
N SER A 196 -9.17 -15.61 20.57
CA SER A 196 -8.75 -16.24 21.82
C SER A 196 -8.26 -15.20 22.84
N PRO A 197 -8.60 -15.32 24.15
CA PRO A 197 -8.22 -14.33 25.16
C PRO A 197 -6.71 -14.12 25.31
N LYS A 198 -5.91 -15.13 24.95
CA LYS A 198 -4.44 -15.06 24.95
C LYS A 198 -3.90 -14.15 23.85
N LEU A 199 -4.56 -14.13 22.67
CA LEU A 199 -4.18 -13.31 21.54
C LEU A 199 -4.77 -11.89 21.65
N SER A 200 -6.04 -11.77 22.08
CA SER A 200 -6.72 -10.49 22.34
C SER A 200 -5.89 -9.53 23.21
N LYS A 201 -5.24 -10.04 24.27
CA LYS A 201 -4.38 -9.26 25.19
C LYS A 201 -3.00 -8.88 24.64
N ARG A 202 -2.61 -9.28 23.43
CA ARG A 202 -1.23 -9.16 22.94
C ARG A 202 -1.08 -8.67 21.50
N ALA A 203 -2.04 -8.97 20.63
CA ALA A 203 -2.01 -8.56 19.24
C ALA A 203 -2.37 -7.06 19.10
N ASP A 204 -1.89 -6.45 18.02
CA ASP A 204 -2.25 -5.08 17.68
C ASP A 204 -3.74 -5.00 17.27
N LYS A 205 -4.39 -3.85 17.51
CA LYS A 205 -5.79 -3.59 17.15
C LYS A 205 -6.08 -3.92 15.68
N PHE A 206 -5.18 -3.62 14.74
CA PHE A 206 -5.40 -3.94 13.31
C PHE A 206 -5.56 -5.47 13.09
N MET A 207 -4.84 -6.29 13.86
CA MET A 207 -4.96 -7.74 13.79
C MET A 207 -6.30 -8.20 14.38
N LEU A 208 -6.72 -7.61 15.51
CA LEU A 208 -7.98 -7.97 16.17
C LEU A 208 -9.20 -7.59 15.32
N TYR A 209 -9.19 -6.42 14.69
CA TYR A 209 -10.22 -6.01 13.72
C TYR A 209 -10.28 -6.97 12.54
N MET A 210 -9.12 -7.34 11.98
CA MET A 210 -9.00 -8.30 10.86
C MET A 210 -9.52 -9.70 11.21
N LEU A 211 -9.12 -10.24 12.36
CA LEU A 211 -9.53 -11.56 12.83
C LEU A 211 -11.04 -11.62 13.08
N THR A 212 -11.59 -10.56 13.69
CA THR A 212 -13.03 -10.43 13.98
C THR A 212 -13.84 -10.27 12.70
N ALA A 213 -13.48 -9.33 11.82
CA ALA A 213 -14.14 -9.13 10.54
C ALA A 213 -14.05 -10.37 9.64
N GLY A 214 -12.90 -11.06 9.60
CA GLY A 214 -12.72 -12.29 8.83
C GLY A 214 -13.63 -13.42 9.29
N LYS A 215 -13.78 -13.63 10.60
CA LYS A 215 -14.72 -14.62 11.13
C LYS A 215 -16.19 -14.22 10.99
N LYS A 216 -16.52 -12.92 11.11
CA LYS A 216 -17.86 -12.42 10.78
C LYS A 216 -18.20 -12.66 9.30
N ALA A 217 -17.25 -12.50 8.38
CA ALA A 217 -17.45 -12.82 6.96
C ALA A 217 -17.68 -14.32 6.70
N LEU A 218 -17.06 -15.21 7.47
CA LEU A 218 -17.37 -16.65 7.43
C LEU A 218 -18.78 -16.95 7.95
N ALA A 219 -19.19 -16.30 9.04
CA ALA A 219 -20.52 -16.46 9.63
C ALA A 219 -21.64 -15.96 8.69
N ASP A 220 -21.49 -14.75 8.10
CA ASP A 220 -22.41 -14.20 7.08
C ASP A 220 -22.47 -15.12 5.85
N GLY A 221 -21.34 -15.74 5.47
CA GLY A 221 -21.26 -16.71 4.37
C GLY A 221 -21.80 -18.12 4.67
N GLY A 222 -22.34 -18.37 5.87
CA GLY A 222 -22.85 -19.68 6.25
C GLY A 222 -21.78 -20.76 6.39
N ILE A 223 -20.53 -20.38 6.65
CA ILE A 223 -19.39 -21.29 6.81
C ILE A 223 -19.34 -21.80 8.26
N THR A 224 -20.23 -22.75 8.58
CA THR A 224 -20.27 -23.40 9.90
C THR A 224 -19.08 -24.35 10.12
N GLU A 225 -18.85 -24.78 11.36
CA GLU A 225 -17.78 -25.74 11.66
C GLU A 225 -17.89 -27.04 10.86
N ASP A 226 -19.10 -27.50 10.56
CA ASP A 226 -19.32 -28.72 9.77
C ASP A 226 -18.98 -28.50 8.30
N VAL A 227 -19.32 -27.35 7.73
CA VAL A 227 -18.83 -26.94 6.40
C VAL A 227 -17.30 -26.89 6.38
N ILE A 228 -16.65 -26.32 7.41
CA ILE A 228 -15.18 -26.23 7.51
C ILE A 228 -14.52 -27.61 7.55
N LYS A 229 -15.17 -28.64 8.10
CA LYS A 229 -14.67 -30.03 8.11
C LYS A 229 -14.70 -30.66 6.72
N GLU A 230 -15.65 -30.27 5.86
CA GLU A 230 -15.79 -30.77 4.48
C GLU A 230 -14.98 -29.99 3.42
N LEU A 231 -14.49 -28.80 3.74
CA LEU A 231 -13.71 -27.99 2.81
C LEU A 231 -12.32 -28.59 2.56
N ASP A 232 -11.86 -28.59 1.31
CA ASP A 232 -10.45 -28.78 1.01
C ASP A 232 -9.66 -27.56 1.53
N LYS A 233 -9.00 -27.76 2.66
CA LYS A 233 -8.18 -26.74 3.33
C LYS A 233 -7.02 -26.24 2.47
N THR A 234 -6.54 -27.03 1.50
CA THR A 234 -5.50 -26.59 0.54
C THR A 234 -6.04 -25.62 -0.50
N LYS A 235 -7.37 -25.58 -0.70
CA LYS A 235 -8.08 -24.65 -1.58
C LYS A 235 -8.66 -23.43 -0.85
N CYS A 236 -8.45 -23.31 0.46
CA CYS A 236 -8.94 -22.18 1.24
C CYS A 236 -7.76 -21.26 1.63
N GLY A 237 -7.80 -19.97 1.26
CA GLY A 237 -6.71 -19.02 1.49
C GLY A 237 -7.14 -17.71 2.17
N VAL A 238 -6.17 -16.95 2.67
CA VAL A 238 -6.40 -15.70 3.43
C VAL A 238 -5.46 -14.62 2.91
N LEU A 239 -6.03 -13.51 2.47
CA LEU A 239 -5.32 -12.42 1.80
C LEU A 239 -5.93 -11.07 2.21
N ILE A 240 -5.78 -10.75 3.49
CA ILE A 240 -6.26 -9.50 4.09
C ILE A 240 -5.05 -8.63 4.41
N GLY A 241 -5.00 -7.44 3.80
CA GLY A 241 -3.86 -6.53 3.89
C GLY A 241 -3.94 -5.56 5.06
N SER A 242 -2.85 -4.82 5.27
CA SER A 242 -2.80 -3.65 6.13
C SER A 242 -1.81 -2.66 5.52
N ALA A 243 -2.16 -1.37 5.48
CA ALA A 243 -1.28 -0.34 4.95
C ALA A 243 -0.09 -0.11 5.88
N LEU A 244 -0.35 -0.04 7.19
CA LEU A 244 0.58 0.48 8.20
C LEU A 244 1.04 -0.59 9.21
N GLY A 245 0.32 -1.72 9.31
CA GLY A 245 0.66 -2.83 10.19
C GLY A 245 0.51 -2.48 11.67
N GLY A 246 1.26 -3.18 12.51
CA GLY A 246 1.21 -3.01 13.96
C GLY A 246 2.03 -1.82 14.44
N MET A 247 1.67 -0.61 14.03
CA MET A 247 2.40 0.61 14.41
C MET A 247 2.41 0.85 15.92
N LYS A 248 1.38 0.43 16.66
CA LYS A 248 1.36 0.56 18.13
C LYS A 248 2.41 -0.36 18.75
N VAL A 249 2.46 -1.62 18.30
CA VAL A 249 3.50 -2.57 18.72
C VAL A 249 4.91 -2.04 18.40
N PHE A 250 5.11 -1.40 17.24
CA PHE A 250 6.40 -0.82 16.87
C PHE A 250 6.76 0.41 17.71
N ASN A 251 5.81 1.30 18.00
CA ASN A 251 6.01 2.45 18.90
C ASN A 251 6.43 2.00 20.31
N ASP A 252 5.68 1.07 20.91
CA ASP A 252 5.97 0.53 22.24
C ASP A 252 7.36 -0.14 22.30
N ALA A 253 7.80 -0.74 21.20
CA ALA A 253 9.11 -1.34 21.07
C ALA A 253 10.24 -0.31 20.97
N ILE A 254 10.01 0.87 20.38
CA ILE A 254 10.97 1.98 20.39
C ILE A 254 11.12 2.54 21.81
N GLU A 255 10.01 2.75 22.53
CA GLU A 255 10.03 3.20 23.92
C GLU A 255 10.76 2.20 24.83
N ALA A 256 10.51 0.89 24.65
CA ALA A 256 11.26 -0.16 25.36
C ALA A 256 12.75 -0.18 25.00
N LEU A 257 13.11 0.06 23.73
CA LEU A 257 14.49 0.08 23.23
C LEU A 257 15.29 1.25 23.81
N GLN A 258 14.68 2.41 24.07
CA GLN A 258 15.32 3.53 24.76
C GLN A 258 15.80 3.16 26.17
N ILE A 259 15.16 2.19 26.82
CA ILE A 259 15.59 1.63 28.10
C ILE A 259 16.62 0.52 27.88
N SER A 260 16.28 -0.50 27.09
CA SER A 260 17.18 -1.59 26.68
C SER A 260 16.52 -2.53 25.67
N TYR A 261 17.28 -3.09 24.72
CA TYR A 261 16.79 -4.18 23.85
C TYR A 261 16.18 -5.35 24.64
N LYS A 262 16.66 -5.61 25.87
CA LYS A 262 16.14 -6.65 26.77
C LYS A 262 14.72 -6.39 27.29
N LYS A 263 14.19 -5.18 27.12
CA LYS A 263 12.83 -4.79 27.50
C LYS A 263 11.83 -4.87 26.34
N MET A 264 12.30 -5.05 25.11
CA MET A 264 11.43 -5.19 23.94
C MET A 264 10.54 -6.44 24.05
N ASN A 265 9.28 -6.31 23.63
CA ASN A 265 8.36 -7.43 23.55
C ASN A 265 8.89 -8.47 22.52
N PRO A 266 9.06 -9.76 22.87
CA PRO A 266 9.52 -10.78 21.91
C PRO A 266 8.56 -10.99 20.73
N PHE A 267 7.29 -10.58 20.87
CA PHE A 267 6.29 -10.58 19.79
C PHE A 267 6.30 -9.29 18.95
N CYS A 268 7.23 -8.36 19.17
CA CYS A 268 7.34 -7.10 18.43
C CYS A 268 7.37 -7.32 16.91
N VAL A 269 8.33 -8.11 16.42
CA VAL A 269 8.47 -8.35 14.96
C VAL A 269 7.25 -9.09 14.41
N PRO A 270 6.79 -10.22 15.00
CA PRO A 270 5.56 -10.88 14.56
C PRO A 270 4.33 -9.97 14.49
N PHE A 271 4.05 -9.16 15.51
CA PHE A 271 2.80 -8.38 15.56
C PHE A 271 2.88 -7.01 14.89
N ALA A 272 4.08 -6.53 14.54
CA ALA A 272 4.24 -5.35 13.70
C ALA A 272 3.99 -5.62 12.21
N THR A 273 4.23 -6.84 11.70
CA THR A 273 4.18 -7.09 10.25
C THR A 273 2.75 -7.18 9.70
N THR A 274 2.55 -6.57 8.53
CA THR A 274 1.24 -6.46 7.84
C THR A 274 0.63 -7.80 7.39
N ASN A 275 1.40 -8.90 7.45
CA ASN A 275 0.94 -10.24 7.10
C ASN A 275 0.47 -11.08 8.29
N MET A 276 0.80 -10.72 9.53
CA MET A 276 0.59 -11.62 10.66
C MET A 276 -0.89 -11.84 11.01
N GLY A 277 -1.75 -10.83 10.81
CA GLY A 277 -3.20 -10.99 10.98
C GLY A 277 -3.78 -12.08 10.07
N SER A 278 -3.44 -12.05 8.77
CA SER A 278 -3.83 -13.08 7.80
C SER A 278 -3.20 -14.44 8.12
N ALA A 279 -1.93 -14.48 8.53
CA ALA A 279 -1.24 -15.69 8.93
C ALA A 279 -1.93 -16.38 10.12
N ILE A 280 -2.26 -15.63 11.17
CA ILE A 280 -2.94 -16.16 12.35
C ILE A 280 -4.37 -16.58 12.03
N LEU A 281 -5.11 -15.84 11.22
CA LEU A 281 -6.45 -16.23 10.81
C LEU A 281 -6.44 -17.56 10.04
N ALA A 282 -5.48 -17.74 9.11
CA ALA A 282 -5.33 -19.00 8.39
C ALA A 282 -4.96 -20.17 9.33
N MET A 283 -4.05 -19.95 10.29
CA MET A 283 -3.69 -20.97 11.28
C MET A 283 -4.88 -21.37 12.16
N ASP A 284 -5.70 -20.42 12.59
CA ASP A 284 -6.88 -20.63 13.44
C ASP A 284 -8.00 -21.40 12.69
N LEU A 285 -8.14 -21.16 11.38
CA LEU A 285 -9.06 -21.88 10.50
C LEU A 285 -8.49 -23.21 9.95
N GLY A 286 -7.19 -23.44 10.12
CA GLY A 286 -6.45 -24.54 9.49
C GLY A 286 -6.39 -24.45 7.96
N TRP A 287 -6.45 -23.25 7.39
CA TRP A 287 -6.44 -22.98 5.95
C TRP A 287 -5.00 -22.98 5.40
N MET A 288 -4.79 -23.66 4.27
CA MET A 288 -3.47 -24.00 3.72
C MET A 288 -3.25 -23.50 2.28
N GLY A 289 -4.22 -22.78 1.71
CA GLY A 289 -4.10 -22.13 0.42
C GLY A 289 -3.25 -20.84 0.45
N PRO A 290 -3.33 -19.99 -0.59
CA PRO A 290 -2.56 -18.76 -0.70
C PRO A 290 -2.72 -17.85 0.52
N ASN A 291 -1.60 -17.54 1.16
CA ASN A 291 -1.56 -16.74 2.38
C ASN A 291 -0.37 -15.76 2.33
N TYR A 292 -0.69 -14.50 2.05
CA TYR A 292 0.25 -13.38 2.09
C TYR A 292 -0.52 -12.07 2.25
N SER A 293 0.21 -10.98 2.46
CA SER A 293 -0.37 -9.64 2.59
C SER A 293 0.23 -8.72 1.53
N ILE A 294 -0.60 -7.80 1.06
CA ILE A 294 -0.21 -6.70 0.18
C ILE A 294 -0.34 -5.43 1.00
N SER A 295 0.63 -4.51 0.89
CA SER A 295 0.48 -3.14 1.36
C SER A 295 0.71 -2.20 0.18
N THR A 296 -0.31 -1.44 -0.17
CA THR A 296 -0.31 -0.41 -1.22
C THR A 296 -1.02 0.85 -0.71
N ALA A 297 -0.74 1.22 0.55
CA ALA A 297 -1.37 2.32 1.27
C ALA A 297 -2.90 2.25 1.19
N CYS A 298 -3.58 3.33 0.79
CA CYS A 298 -5.04 3.41 0.68
C CYS A 298 -5.66 2.38 -0.30
N ALA A 299 -4.88 1.81 -1.22
CA ALA A 299 -5.35 0.83 -2.20
C ALA A 299 -5.24 -0.64 -1.73
N THR A 300 -4.70 -0.87 -0.52
CA THR A 300 -4.37 -2.20 0.01
C THR A 300 -5.50 -3.22 -0.15
N SER A 301 -6.70 -2.91 0.34
CA SER A 301 -7.86 -3.81 0.26
C SER A 301 -8.28 -4.13 -1.18
N ASN A 302 -8.21 -3.16 -2.10
CA ASN A 302 -8.54 -3.36 -3.51
C ASN A 302 -7.57 -4.33 -4.19
N PHE A 303 -6.27 -4.21 -3.93
CA PHE A 303 -5.27 -5.16 -4.43
C PHE A 303 -5.43 -6.53 -3.80
N CYS A 304 -5.80 -6.60 -2.52
CA CYS A 304 -6.11 -7.85 -1.84
C CYS A 304 -7.31 -8.58 -2.49
N ILE A 305 -8.45 -7.90 -2.66
CA ILE A 305 -9.65 -8.44 -3.30
C ILE A 305 -9.35 -8.91 -4.73
N LEU A 306 -8.59 -8.11 -5.50
CA LEU A 306 -8.20 -8.46 -6.87
C LEU A 306 -7.34 -9.73 -6.94
N ASN A 307 -6.35 -9.87 -6.06
CA ASN A 307 -5.47 -11.04 -6.07
C ASN A 307 -6.16 -12.30 -5.54
N ALA A 308 -6.99 -12.18 -4.50
CA ALA A 308 -7.85 -13.26 -4.03
C ALA A 308 -8.79 -13.78 -5.14
N ALA A 309 -9.45 -12.88 -5.88
CA ALA A 309 -10.25 -13.25 -7.04
C ALA A 309 -9.40 -13.95 -8.14
N ASN A 310 -8.17 -13.49 -8.38
CA ASN A 310 -7.27 -14.13 -9.35
C ASN A 310 -6.84 -15.55 -8.94
N HIS A 311 -6.60 -15.83 -7.66
CA HIS A 311 -6.30 -17.19 -7.17
C HIS A 311 -7.48 -18.13 -7.46
N ILE A 312 -8.72 -17.67 -7.23
CA ILE A 312 -9.93 -18.45 -7.55
C ILE A 312 -10.07 -18.69 -9.06
N ILE A 313 -9.93 -17.63 -9.87
CA ILE A 313 -10.02 -17.69 -11.35
C ILE A 313 -9.01 -18.68 -11.95
N ARG A 314 -7.83 -18.82 -11.34
CA ARG A 314 -6.77 -19.73 -11.80
C ARG A 314 -6.90 -21.18 -11.34
N GLY A 315 -7.87 -21.48 -10.45
CA GLY A 315 -8.01 -22.82 -9.86
C GLY A 315 -7.07 -23.09 -8.68
N GLU A 316 -6.36 -22.06 -8.19
CA GLU A 316 -5.43 -22.17 -7.06
C GLU A 316 -6.20 -22.24 -5.72
N SER A 317 -7.42 -21.72 -5.67
CA SER A 317 -8.28 -21.70 -4.47
C SER A 317 -9.76 -21.74 -4.85
N ASP A 318 -10.60 -22.13 -3.90
CA ASP A 318 -12.06 -22.20 -4.05
C ASP A 318 -12.74 -21.21 -3.10
N LEU A 319 -12.18 -21.00 -1.90
CA LEU A 319 -12.56 -19.95 -0.95
C LEU A 319 -11.34 -19.05 -0.66
N MET A 320 -11.58 -17.74 -0.59
CA MET A 320 -10.59 -16.75 -0.15
C MET A 320 -11.22 -15.72 0.77
N LEU A 321 -10.68 -15.54 1.98
CA LEU A 321 -10.94 -14.34 2.79
C LEU A 321 -10.03 -13.22 2.31
N CYS A 322 -10.56 -12.04 2.02
CA CYS A 322 -9.77 -10.92 1.51
C CYS A 322 -10.31 -9.55 1.91
N GLY A 323 -9.44 -8.55 2.02
CA GLY A 323 -9.84 -7.21 2.41
C GLY A 323 -8.69 -6.38 2.98
N GLY A 324 -8.99 -5.52 3.95
CA GLY A 324 -7.98 -4.70 4.64
C GLY A 324 -8.30 -4.45 6.11
N SER A 325 -7.28 -4.07 6.88
CA SER A 325 -7.40 -3.62 8.27
C SER A 325 -6.27 -2.66 8.67
N ASP A 326 -6.60 -1.58 9.37
CA ASP A 326 -5.62 -0.65 9.94
C ASP A 326 -6.14 -0.03 11.25
N SER A 327 -5.22 0.26 12.18
CA SER A 327 -5.50 0.95 13.46
C SER A 327 -4.39 1.94 13.75
N ALA A 328 -4.46 3.09 13.06
CA ALA A 328 -3.41 4.10 13.03
C ALA A 328 -3.67 5.29 13.97
N ILE A 329 -4.76 5.26 14.74
CA ILE A 329 -5.17 6.34 15.67
C ILE A 329 -4.35 6.25 16.95
N ILE A 330 -3.06 6.58 16.82
CA ILE A 330 -2.03 6.60 17.86
C ILE A 330 -1.13 7.83 17.63
N PRO A 331 -0.36 8.31 18.63
CA PRO A 331 0.41 9.55 18.52
C PRO A 331 1.33 9.62 17.29
N ILE A 332 2.09 8.56 17.00
CA ILE A 332 3.00 8.49 15.84
C ILE A 332 2.25 8.49 14.50
N GLY A 333 1.09 7.81 14.43
CA GLY A 333 0.26 7.75 13.23
C GLY A 333 -0.38 9.10 12.92
N LEU A 334 -1.04 9.70 13.91
CA LEU A 334 -1.62 11.04 13.81
C LEU A 334 -0.54 12.09 13.48
N GLY A 335 0.59 12.07 14.20
CA GLY A 335 1.71 12.99 14.00
C GLY A 335 2.32 12.91 12.60
N GLY A 336 2.49 11.72 12.05
CA GLY A 336 3.01 11.53 10.69
C GLY A 336 2.13 12.19 9.62
N PHE A 337 0.80 12.01 9.70
CA PHE A 337 -0.14 12.62 8.75
C PHE A 337 -0.41 14.11 8.99
N VAL A 338 -0.25 14.60 10.23
CA VAL A 338 -0.18 16.04 10.54
C VAL A 338 1.06 16.67 9.89
N ALA A 339 2.23 16.02 9.99
CA ALA A 339 3.49 16.57 9.46
C ALA A 339 3.46 16.78 7.94
N CYS A 340 2.82 15.88 7.18
CA CYS A 340 2.61 16.04 5.74
C CYS A 340 1.36 16.87 5.37
N ARG A 341 0.66 17.47 6.35
CA ARG A 341 -0.52 18.33 6.19
C ARG A 341 -1.69 17.66 5.44
N ALA A 342 -1.88 16.35 5.63
CA ALA A 342 -2.90 15.59 4.92
C ALA A 342 -4.27 15.54 5.63
N LEU A 343 -4.32 15.88 6.91
CA LEU A 343 -5.52 15.77 7.75
C LEU A 343 -6.33 17.08 7.83
N SER A 344 -7.65 16.95 7.87
CA SER A 344 -8.56 18.05 8.18
C SER A 344 -8.38 18.53 9.63
N THR A 345 -8.33 19.84 9.82
CA THR A 345 -8.13 20.50 11.13
C THR A 345 -9.43 21.03 11.75
N ARG A 346 -10.59 20.62 11.20
CA ARG A 346 -11.94 21.04 11.61
C ARG A 346 -12.42 20.42 12.94
N ASN A 347 -11.65 20.63 14.00
CA ASN A 347 -11.91 20.06 15.33
C ASN A 347 -13.22 20.54 15.98
N ASN A 348 -13.75 21.69 15.54
CA ASN A 348 -14.98 22.29 16.05
C ASN A 348 -16.28 21.70 15.44
N ASP A 349 -16.17 20.93 14.36
CA ASP A 349 -17.30 20.31 13.67
C ASP A 349 -16.86 18.94 13.11
N PRO A 350 -16.60 17.93 13.99
CA PRO A 350 -15.98 16.67 13.61
C PRO A 350 -16.83 15.90 12.60
N THR A 351 -18.14 15.82 12.83
CA THR A 351 -19.06 15.02 12.02
C THR A 351 -19.10 15.44 10.56
N ARG A 352 -18.79 16.72 10.27
CA ARG A 352 -18.74 17.30 8.92
C ARG A 352 -17.31 17.58 8.44
N ALA A 353 -16.28 17.12 9.13
CA ALA A 353 -14.88 17.33 8.73
C ALA A 353 -14.54 16.57 7.43
N SER A 354 -14.96 15.30 7.33
CA SER A 354 -14.86 14.55 6.08
C SER A 354 -15.96 15.00 5.12
N ARG A 355 -15.57 15.74 4.08
CA ARG A 355 -16.49 16.32 3.08
C ARG A 355 -15.97 16.15 1.65
N PRO A 356 -16.03 14.93 1.08
CA PRO A 356 -15.59 14.67 -0.30
C PRO A 356 -16.24 15.64 -1.29
N TRP A 357 -15.44 16.14 -2.23
CA TRP A 357 -15.81 17.10 -3.28
C TRP A 357 -16.31 18.49 -2.84
N ASP A 358 -16.57 18.73 -1.55
CA ASP A 358 -16.96 20.05 -1.04
C ASP A 358 -15.86 21.10 -1.24
N MET A 359 -16.25 22.35 -1.45
CA MET A 359 -15.34 23.48 -1.65
C MET A 359 -14.53 23.85 -0.40
N GLY A 360 -15.05 23.57 0.79
CA GLY A 360 -14.42 23.84 2.09
C GLY A 360 -13.69 22.63 2.69
N ARG A 361 -13.38 21.59 1.91
CA ARG A 361 -12.55 20.45 2.36
C ARG A 361 -11.10 20.89 2.59
N ASP A 362 -10.51 20.47 3.71
CA ASP A 362 -9.16 20.89 4.14
C ASP A 362 -8.19 19.71 4.40
N GLY A 363 -8.63 18.48 4.16
CA GLY A 363 -7.84 17.26 4.29
C GLY A 363 -8.73 16.03 4.37
N PHE A 364 -8.15 14.84 4.56
CA PHE A 364 -8.93 13.64 4.92
C PHE A 364 -9.11 13.56 6.44
N VAL A 365 -10.04 12.72 6.90
CA VAL A 365 -10.15 12.36 8.32
C VAL A 365 -9.70 10.92 8.47
N MET A 366 -8.76 10.66 9.37
CA MET A 366 -8.27 9.31 9.64
C MET A 366 -9.37 8.47 10.30
N GLY A 367 -9.43 7.19 9.97
CA GLY A 367 -10.29 6.21 10.64
C GLY A 367 -9.56 4.90 10.85
N GLU A 368 -10.11 4.04 11.70
CA GLU A 368 -9.62 2.68 11.93
C GLU A 368 -10.72 1.64 11.73
N GLY A 369 -10.31 0.39 11.54
CA GLY A 369 -11.24 -0.74 11.37
C GLY A 369 -10.75 -1.79 10.37
N SER A 370 -11.66 -2.68 9.99
CA SER A 370 -11.44 -3.71 8.98
C SER A 370 -12.70 -3.96 8.16
N GLY A 371 -12.51 -4.27 6.88
CA GLY A 371 -13.56 -4.81 6.00
C GLY A 371 -13.01 -6.04 5.29
N VAL A 372 -13.74 -7.16 5.39
CA VAL A 372 -13.35 -8.46 4.82
C VAL A 372 -14.52 -9.04 4.02
N LEU A 373 -14.19 -9.57 2.84
CA LEU A 373 -15.10 -10.33 1.98
C LEU A 373 -14.66 -11.80 1.98
N LEU A 374 -15.64 -12.69 2.07
CA LEU A 374 -15.47 -14.08 1.66
C LEU A 374 -15.78 -14.17 0.16
N LEU A 375 -14.74 -14.42 -0.63
CA LEU A 375 -14.84 -14.74 -2.04
C LEU A 375 -14.88 -16.24 -2.24
N GLU A 376 -15.67 -16.67 -3.22
CA GLU A 376 -15.85 -18.09 -3.53
C GLU A 376 -16.03 -18.31 -5.03
N GLU A 377 -15.71 -19.52 -5.49
CA GLU A 377 -16.08 -19.96 -6.83
C GLU A 377 -17.58 -20.29 -6.93
N LEU A 378 -18.23 -19.87 -8.02
CA LEU A 378 -19.67 -19.93 -8.20
C LEU A 378 -20.25 -21.33 -8.15
N GLU A 379 -19.66 -22.31 -8.84
CA GLU A 379 -20.21 -23.66 -8.86
C GLU A 379 -19.97 -24.37 -7.52
N HIS A 380 -18.80 -24.19 -6.90
CA HIS A 380 -18.54 -24.61 -5.52
C HIS A 380 -19.56 -24.02 -4.52
N ALA A 381 -19.86 -22.71 -4.62
CA ALA A 381 -20.83 -22.03 -3.77
C ALA A 381 -22.25 -22.60 -3.95
N LYS A 382 -22.66 -22.86 -5.20
CA LYS A 382 -23.96 -23.49 -5.51
C LYS A 382 -24.05 -24.91 -4.98
N GLU A 383 -23.01 -25.71 -5.15
CA GLU A 383 -22.97 -27.12 -4.71
C GLU A 383 -23.04 -27.22 -3.19
N LYS A 384 -22.24 -26.43 -2.47
CA LYS A 384 -22.16 -26.49 -1.01
C LYS A 384 -23.26 -25.72 -0.27
N ARG A 385 -23.82 -24.66 -0.86
CA ARG A 385 -24.71 -23.70 -0.16
C ARG A 385 -25.94 -23.22 -0.93
N GLY A 386 -26.11 -23.66 -2.19
CA GLY A 386 -27.26 -23.27 -3.01
C GLY A 386 -27.20 -21.85 -3.57
N GLN A 387 -28.12 -21.52 -4.47
CA GLN A 387 -28.04 -20.30 -5.29
C GLN A 387 -28.26 -18.99 -4.51
N ASN A 388 -28.95 -19.04 -3.36
CA ASN A 388 -29.45 -17.84 -2.66
C ASN A 388 -28.37 -17.04 -1.91
N ILE A 389 -27.20 -17.63 -1.64
CA ILE A 389 -26.09 -16.98 -0.91
C ILE A 389 -25.14 -16.20 -1.87
N CYS A 390 -25.27 -16.40 -3.18
CA CYS A 390 -24.35 -15.82 -4.17
C CYS A 390 -24.59 -14.33 -4.47
N ARG A 391 -23.98 -13.42 -3.70
CA ARG A 391 -23.86 -11.99 -4.09
C ARG A 391 -22.82 -11.86 -5.22
N VAL A 392 -23.28 -11.96 -6.47
CA VAL A 392 -22.37 -12.09 -7.63
C VAL A 392 -21.48 -10.86 -7.79
N PHE A 393 -20.15 -11.08 -7.84
CA PHE A 393 -19.14 -10.07 -8.17
C PHE A 393 -19.21 -9.71 -9.67
N ARG A 394 -20.28 -9.03 -10.08
CA ARG A 394 -20.47 -8.60 -11.46
C ARG A 394 -19.54 -7.44 -11.77
N ARG A 395 -18.44 -7.74 -12.45
CA ARG A 395 -17.66 -6.75 -13.23
C ARG A 395 -18.47 -6.23 -14.43
N LYS A 396 -19.59 -5.55 -14.16
CA LYS A 396 -20.30 -4.72 -15.15
C LYS A 396 -19.55 -3.40 -15.31
N LEU A 397 -18.39 -3.47 -15.96
CA LEU A 397 -17.86 -2.31 -16.69
C LEU A 397 -18.67 -2.20 -17.99
N HIS A 398 -19.74 -1.41 -17.90
CA HIS A 398 -20.49 -0.88 -19.03
C HIS A 398 -20.62 0.63 -18.79
N LEU A 399 -19.58 1.35 -19.20
CA LEU A 399 -19.58 2.59 -19.97
C LEU A 399 -18.11 3.00 -20.22
#